data_AF-A0A7W1ZKM7-F1
#
_entry.id   AF-A0A7W1ZKM7-F1
#
_cell.length_a   1.000
_cell.length_b   1.000
_cell.length_c   1.000
_cell.angle_alpha   90.00
_cell.angle_beta   90.00
_cell.angle_gamma   90.00
#
_symmetry.space_group_name_H-M   'P 1'
#
loop_
_entity.id
_entity.type
_entity.pdbx_description
1 polymer ?
#
loop_
_entity_poly.entity_id
_entity_poly.type
_entity_poly.pdbx_seq_one_letter_code
_entity_poly.pdbx_strand_id
1 'polypeptide(L)' 'MRGLGFEGAYSGAKHQFMVHGNNHLTIPSNSEYSVPQLRVMLREVEEVIERQITIDEWNKLA' A
#
# COMPACT_ATOMS: atom_id res chain seq x y z
N MET A 1 5.65 -2.67 -3.42
CA MET A 1 4.68 -1.62 -3.85
C MET A 1 5.05 -0.95 -5.18
N ARG A 2 6.32 -0.62 -5.48
CA ARG A 2 6.69 -0.05 -6.80
C ARG A 2 6.27 -0.92 -8.00
N GLY A 3 6.35 -2.25 -7.87
CA GLY A 3 5.87 -3.19 -8.89
C GLY A 3 4.35 -3.16 -9.15
N LEU A 4 3.58 -2.50 -8.27
CA LEU A 4 2.14 -2.26 -8.44
C LEU A 4 1.85 -0.86 -9.00
N GLY A 5 2.87 -0.09 -9.40
CA GLY A 5 2.70 1.28 -9.90
C GLY A 5 2.64 2.36 -8.83
N PHE A 6 2.88 2.03 -7.55
CA PHE A 6 2.94 3.02 -6.48
C PHE A 6 4.30 3.71 -6.45
N GLU A 7 4.27 5.04 -6.36
CA GLU A 7 5.44 5.89 -6.31
C GLU A 7 5.72 6.42 -4.89
N GLY A 8 7.01 6.65 -4.64
CA GLY A 8 7.51 7.27 -3.41
C GLY A 8 7.66 6.34 -2.20
N ALA A 9 7.88 7.02 -1.07
CA ALA A 9 7.41 6.78 0.30
C ALA A 9 7.56 8.18 0.94
N TYR A 10 6.72 9.11 0.50
CA TYR A 10 6.87 10.52 0.80
C TYR A 10 6.61 10.73 2.29
N SER A 11 7.55 11.38 2.97
CA SER A 11 7.40 11.70 4.38
C SER A 11 6.60 12.99 4.53
N GLY A 12 5.36 12.87 5.00
CA GLY A 12 4.61 14.01 5.53
C GLY A 12 5.04 14.37 6.95
N ALA A 13 4.43 15.39 7.53
CA ALA A 13 4.77 15.87 8.89
C ALA A 13 4.46 14.87 10.02
N LYS A 14 3.59 13.87 9.79
CA LYS A 14 3.21 12.85 10.79
C LYS A 14 3.30 11.41 10.29
N HIS A 15 3.08 11.17 9.00
CA HIS A 15 3.05 9.83 8.43
C HIS A 15 3.66 9.82 7.03
N GLN A 16 4.13 8.65 6.60
CA GLN A 16 4.54 8.44 5.21
C GLN A 16 3.32 8.17 4.34
N PHE A 17 3.43 8.45 3.05
CA PHE A 17 2.39 8.11 2.08
C PHE A 17 2.99 7.71 0.74
N MET A 18 2.25 6.88 -0.01
CA MET A 18 2.55 6.49 -1.38
C MET A 18 1.51 7.07 -2.33
N VAL A 19 1.88 7.27 -3.59
CA VAL A 19 1.01 7.84 -4.61
C VAL A 19 0.79 6.81 -5.72
N HIS A 20 -0.43 6.68 -6.21
CA HIS A 20 -0.77 5.91 -7.40
C HIS A 20 -1.71 6.74 -8.28
N GLY A 21 -1.17 7.36 -9.33
CA GLY A 21 -1.92 8.35 -10.13
C GLY A 21 -2.39 9.52 -9.27
N ASN A 22 -3.71 9.69 -9.12
CA ASN A 22 -4.32 10.71 -8.27
C ASN A 22 -4.66 10.22 -6.84
N ASN A 23 -4.41 8.95 -6.53
CA ASN A 23 -4.75 8.36 -5.24
C ASN A 23 -3.56 8.40 -4.28
N HIS A 24 -3.82 8.74 -3.02
CA HIS A 24 -2.82 8.77 -1.94
C HIS A 24 -3.11 7.68 -0.91
N LEU A 25 -2.15 6.79 -0.70
CA LEU A 25 -2.22 5.76 0.33
C LEU A 25 -1.36 6.17 1.52
N THR A 26 -1.99 6.36 2.68
CA THR A 26 -1.25 6.66 3.91
C THR A 26 -0.62 5.39 4.47
N ILE A 27 0.68 5.44 4.74
CA ILE A 27 1.42 4.38 5.45
C ILE A 27 1.37 4.73 6.94
N PRO A 28 0.76 3.89 7.79
CA PRO A 28 0.80 4.13 9.23
C PRO A 28 2.24 4.06 9.74
N SER A 29 2.58 4.86 10.74
CA SER A 29 3.95 4.96 11.26
C SER A 29 4.35 3.84 12.24
N ASN A 30 3.54 2.80 12.37
CA ASN A 30 3.79 1.71 13.32
C ASN A 30 4.84 0.75 12.77
N SER A 31 5.75 0.28 13.64
CA SER A 31 6.76 -0.72 13.27
C SER A 31 6.17 -2.11 13.01
N GLU A 32 5.02 -2.40 13.63
CA GLU A 32 4.31 -3.67 13.50
C GLU A 32 2.83 -3.43 13.21
N TYR A 33 2.28 -4.26 12.32
CA TYR A 33 0.87 -4.22 11.96
C TYR A 33 0.17 -5.48 12.46
N SER A 34 -1.02 -5.28 13.03
CA SER A 34 -1.90 -6.40 13.31
C SER A 34 -2.39 -7.04 11.99
N VAL A 35 -2.63 -8.35 11.97
CA VAL A 35 -3.16 -9.03 10.79
C VAL A 35 -4.48 -8.40 10.27
N PRO A 36 -5.44 -7.99 11.14
CA PRO A 36 -6.62 -7.26 10.68
C PRO A 36 -6.29 -5.94 9.98
N GLN A 37 -5.35 -5.17 10.52
CA GLN A 37 -4.93 -3.90 9.92
C GLN A 37 -4.27 -4.12 8.55
N LEU A 38 -3.42 -5.14 8.43
CA LEU A 38 -2.79 -5.48 7.15
C LEU A 38 -3.83 -5.84 6.08
N ARG A 39 -4.88 -6.59 6.45
CA ARG A 39 -5.99 -6.91 5.52
C ARG A 39 -6.73 -5.67 5.04
N VAL A 40 -6.97 -4.71 5.92
CA VAL A 40 -7.61 -3.44 5.55
C VAL A 40 -6.71 -2.69 4.56
N MET A 41 -5.41 -2.56 4.86
CA MET A 41 -4.47 -1.88 3.95
C MET A 41 -4.38 -2.55 2.58
N LEU A 42 -4.36 -3.89 2.53
CA LEU A 42 -4.38 -4.64 1.26
C LEU A 42 -5.64 -4.34 0.45
N ARG A 43 -6.80 -4.33 1.11
CA ARG A 43 -8.08 -4.02 0.44
C ARG A 43 -8.12 -2.60 -0.12
N GLU A 44 -7.65 -1.61 0.64
CA GLU A 44 -7.54 -0.23 0.15
C GLU A 44 -6.64 -0.16 -1.10
N VAL A 45 -5.53 -0.91 -1.10
CA VAL A 45 -4.65 -0.99 -2.27
C VAL A 45 -5.39 -1.60 -3.47
N GLU A 46 -6.10 -2.71 -3.30
CA GLU A 46 -6.89 -3.36 -4.36
C GLU A 46 -7.97 -2.44 -4.94
N GLU A 47 -8.63 -1.65 -4.08
CA GLU A 47 -9.61 -0.65 -4.49
C GLU A 47 -8.94 0.50 -5.27
N VAL A 48 -7.76 0.96 -4.85
CA VAL A 48 -6.99 2.03 -5.52
C VAL A 48 -6.49 1.61 -6.92
N ILE A 49 -6.11 0.35 -7.09
CA ILE A 49 -5.66 -0.19 -8.40
C ILE A 49 -6.82 -0.79 -9.22
N GLU A 50 -8.04 -0.75 -8.70
CA GLU A 50 -9.26 -1.29 -9.30
C GLU A 50 -9.15 -2.77 -9.72
N ARG A 51 -8.32 -3.55 -9.01
CA ARG A 51 -8.13 -4.98 -9.26
C ARG A 51 -7.63 -5.70 -8.01
N GLN A 52 -7.85 -7.00 -7.95
CA GLN A 52 -7.31 -7.84 -6.89
C GLN A 52 -5.82 -8.14 -7.10
N ILE A 53 -5.09 -8.24 -5.99
CA ILE A 53 -3.69 -8.68 -5.99
C ILE A 53 -3.68 -10.17 -5.72
N THR A 54 -3.23 -10.95 -6.69
CA THR A 54 -3.08 -12.39 -6.50
C THR A 54 -1.89 -12.70 -5.59
N ILE A 55 -1.92 -13.85 -4.92
CA ILE A 55 -0.81 -14.29 -4.06
C ILE A 55 0.51 -14.44 -4.85
N ASP A 56 0.43 -14.87 -6.11
CA ASP A 56 1.60 -15.00 -6.99
C ASP A 56 2.22 -13.63 -7.31
N GLU A 57 1.37 -12.65 -7.63
CA GLU A 57 1.82 -11.28 -7.88
C GLU A 57 2.42 -10.66 -6.62
N TRP A 58 1.77 -10.84 -5.47
CA TRP A 58 2.29 -10.37 -4.19
C TRP A 58 3.68 -10.96 -3.89
N ASN A 59 3.86 -12.26 -4.10
CA ASN A 59 5.14 -12.93 -3.88
C ASN A 59 6.25 -12.44 -4.82
N LYS A 60 5.91 -11.89 -6.00
CA LYS A 60 6.85 -11.28 -6.94
C LYS A 60 7.26 -9.84 -6.56
N LEU A 61 6.60 -9.24 -5.55
CA LEU A 61 6.93 -7.89 -5.05
C LEU A 61 7.96 -7.89 -3.92
N ALA A 62 8.26 -9.07 -3.34
CA ALA A 62 9.27 -9.28 -2.29
C ALA A 62 10.69 -9.28 -2.88
#